data_AF-A0A4X1U1W2-F1
#
_entry.id   AF-A0A4X1U1W2-F1
#
_cell.length_a   1.000
_cell.length_b   1.000
_cell.length_c   1.000
_cell.angle_alpha   90.00
_cell.angle_beta   90.00
_cell.angle_gamma   90.00
#
_symmetry.space_group_name_H-M   'P 1'
#
loop_
_entity.id
_entity.type
_entity.pdbx_description
1 polymer ?
#
loop_
_entity_poly.entity_id
_entity_poly.type
_entity_poly.pdbx_seq_one_letter_code
_entity_poly.pdbx_strand_id
1 'polypeptide(L)'
;MGSKKLRRVGLSQELCDRLNRHHIITCQDFLCLSPLELMKMTGLSYQGVHDLLCLVSRACAPPMQTAYEIKTQRSAVPSPAFLSTTLSALDEALHGGVACGSLTERWLSWAVLGRDVSGQVGTAGLQEVVIPPQQPLSTGCLSLLMTRRLVPRVSDPKEGKMI
;
A
#
# COMPACT_ATOMS: atom_id res chain seq x y z
N MET A 1 9.04 5.13 -9.91
CA MET A 1 8.94 6.26 -10.87
C MET A 1 8.41 7.56 -10.25
N GLY A 2 8.07 7.60 -8.95
CA GLY A 2 7.59 8.82 -8.28
C GLY A 2 8.66 9.86 -7.91
N SER A 3 9.95 9.50 -7.97
CA SER A 3 11.09 10.39 -7.65
C SER A 3 11.47 11.36 -8.78
N LYS A 4 10.73 11.37 -9.90
CA LYS A 4 10.93 12.37 -10.96
C LYS A 4 10.68 13.76 -10.38
N LYS A 5 11.59 14.69 -10.65
CA LYS A 5 11.43 16.10 -10.27
C LYS A 5 10.33 16.73 -11.12
N LEU A 6 9.45 17.51 -10.49
CA LEU A 6 8.33 18.20 -11.16
C LEU A 6 8.76 19.03 -12.39
N ARG A 7 9.94 19.63 -12.34
CA ARG A 7 10.51 20.43 -13.43
C ARG A 7 10.64 19.66 -14.76
N ARG A 8 10.76 18.33 -14.73
CA ARG A 8 10.90 17.50 -15.94
C ARG A 8 9.56 17.13 -16.58
N VAL A 9 8.45 17.49 -15.94
CA VAL A 9 7.10 17.07 -16.34
C VAL A 9 6.42 18.12 -17.24
N GLY A 10 7.06 19.26 -17.49
CA GLY A 10 6.52 20.31 -18.37
C GLY A 10 5.59 21.30 -17.66
N LEU A 11 5.74 21.44 -16.35
CA LEU A 11 5.01 22.43 -15.55
C LEU A 11 5.62 23.82 -15.73
N SER A 12 4.79 24.87 -15.63
CA SER A 12 5.27 26.27 -15.61
C SER A 12 6.26 26.47 -14.46
N GLN A 13 7.33 27.24 -14.72
CA GLN A 13 8.41 27.51 -13.76
C GLN A 13 7.88 28.16 -12.48
N GLU A 14 6.90 29.07 -12.62
CA GLU A 14 6.27 29.75 -11.48
C GLU A 14 5.50 28.78 -10.56
N LEU A 15 4.81 27.80 -11.14
CA LEU A 15 4.11 26.76 -10.38
C LEU A 15 5.11 25.83 -9.69
N CYS A 16 6.21 25.50 -10.34
CA CYS A 16 7.29 24.71 -9.73
C CYS A 16 7.89 25.43 -8.52
N ASP A 17 8.14 26.74 -8.62
CA ASP A 17 8.74 27.51 -7.53
C ASP A 17 7.77 27.68 -6.34
N ARG A 18 6.46 27.77 -6.61
CA ARG A 18 5.41 27.73 -5.57
C ARG A 18 5.34 26.39 -4.86
N LEU A 19 5.34 25.28 -5.60
CA LEU A 19 5.29 23.94 -5.03
C LEU A 19 6.57 23.62 -4.24
N ASN A 20 7.73 24.08 -4.71
CA ASN A 20 9.00 23.92 -4.03
C ASN A 20 9.05 24.66 -2.67
N ARG A 21 8.39 25.83 -2.57
CA ARG A 21 8.24 26.54 -1.28
C ARG A 21 7.42 25.76 -0.25
N HIS A 22 6.55 24.86 -0.70
CA HIS A 22 5.76 23.96 0.15
C HIS A 22 6.38 22.56 0.29
N HIS A 23 7.68 22.41 -0.03
CA HIS A 23 8.42 21.14 0.01
C HIS A 23 7.91 20.04 -0.94
N ILE A 24 7.16 20.40 -1.99
CA ILE A 24 6.67 19.46 -3.01
C ILE A 24 7.67 19.45 -4.15
N ILE A 25 8.61 18.50 -4.09
CA ILE A 25 9.75 18.44 -5.02
C ILE A 25 9.56 17.30 -6.03
N THR A 26 8.96 16.20 -5.59
CA THR A 26 8.78 14.99 -6.40
C THR A 26 7.35 14.85 -6.88
N CYS A 27 7.18 14.12 -7.99
CA CYS A 27 5.85 13.80 -8.49
C CYS A 27 5.06 12.92 -7.52
N GLN A 28 5.75 12.12 -6.70
CA GLN A 28 5.10 11.36 -5.63
C GLN A 28 4.46 12.31 -4.60
N ASP A 29 5.21 13.30 -4.12
CA ASP A 29 4.70 14.28 -3.15
C ASP A 29 3.48 15.01 -3.72
N PHE A 30 3.54 15.38 -5.01
CA PHE A 30 2.42 16.05 -5.68
C PHE A 30 1.19 15.15 -5.83
N LEU A 31 1.35 13.88 -6.21
CA LEU A 31 0.25 12.93 -6.40
C LEU A 31 -0.34 12.41 -5.08
N CYS A 32 0.37 12.57 -3.96
CA CYS A 32 -0.12 12.25 -2.62
C CYS A 32 -1.04 13.34 -2.03
N LEU A 33 -1.11 14.52 -2.65
CA LEU A 33 -1.93 15.63 -2.18
C LEU A 33 -3.35 15.55 -2.73
N SER A 34 -4.29 16.04 -1.94
CA SER A 34 -5.66 16.22 -2.39
C SER A 34 -5.77 17.38 -3.39
N PRO A 35 -6.75 17.34 -4.31
CA PRO A 35 -7.00 18.46 -5.23
C PRO A 35 -7.23 19.79 -4.52
N LEU A 36 -7.84 19.78 -3.33
CA LEU A 36 -8.10 20.99 -2.54
C LEU A 36 -6.81 21.60 -1.96
N GLU A 37 -5.87 20.77 -1.50
CA GLU A 37 -4.56 21.25 -1.06
C GLU A 37 -3.77 21.86 -2.22
N LEU A 38 -3.83 21.22 -3.39
CA LEU A 38 -3.22 21.75 -4.61
C LEU A 38 -3.87 23.08 -5.02
N MET A 39 -5.19 23.22 -4.94
CA MET A 39 -5.87 24.50 -5.20
C MET A 39 -5.38 25.60 -4.24
N LYS A 40 -5.24 25.30 -2.94
CA LYS A 40 -4.73 26.27 -1.95
C LYS A 40 -3.29 26.69 -2.25
N MET A 41 -2.43 25.74 -2.63
CA MET A 41 -1.00 26.01 -2.87
C MET A 41 -0.72 26.63 -4.24
N THR A 42 -1.50 26.27 -5.27
CA THR A 42 -1.33 26.73 -6.66
C THR A 42 -2.26 27.87 -7.05
N GLY A 43 -3.28 28.19 -6.24
CA GLY A 43 -4.23 29.27 -6.52
C GLY A 43 -5.00 29.07 -7.84
N LEU A 44 -4.99 27.87 -8.40
CA LEU A 44 -5.66 27.53 -9.64
C LEU A 44 -7.12 27.16 -9.36
N SER A 45 -7.95 27.26 -10.40
CA SER A 45 -9.30 26.70 -10.38
C SER A 45 -9.27 25.18 -10.29
N TYR A 46 -10.38 24.58 -9.89
CA TYR A 46 -10.51 23.12 -9.81
C TYR A 46 -10.14 22.43 -11.13
N GLN A 47 -10.60 22.98 -12.27
CA GLN A 47 -10.28 22.45 -13.60
C GLN A 47 -8.78 22.54 -13.90
N GLY A 48 -8.15 23.68 -13.61
CA GLY A 48 -6.70 23.85 -13.81
C GLY A 48 -5.87 22.88 -12.97
N VAL A 49 -6.29 22.59 -11.74
CA VAL A 49 -5.64 21.56 -10.90
C VAL A 49 -5.86 20.15 -11.44
N HIS A 50 -7.06 19.87 -11.94
CA HIS A 50 -7.38 18.55 -12.51
C HIS A 50 -6.56 18.26 -13.77
N ASP A 51 -6.42 19.23 -14.67
CA ASP A 51 -5.56 19.13 -15.85
C ASP A 51 -4.09 18.90 -15.46
N LEU A 52 -3.63 19.60 -14.41
CA LEU A 52 -2.28 19.43 -13.86
C LEU A 52 -2.07 18.02 -13.31
N LEU A 53 -3.03 17.50 -12.55
CA LEU A 53 -3.00 16.13 -12.03
C LEU A 53 -2.98 15.10 -13.14
N CYS A 54 -3.79 15.29 -14.19
CA CYS A 54 -3.77 14.42 -15.38
C CYS A 54 -2.41 14.44 -16.07
N LEU A 55 -1.81 15.62 -16.25
CA LEU A 55 -0.51 15.77 -16.89
C LEU A 55 0.60 15.09 -16.07
N VAL A 56 0.65 15.33 -14.75
CA VAL A 56 1.65 14.72 -13.87
C VAL A 56 1.45 13.20 -13.77
N SER A 57 0.20 12.74 -13.66
CA SER A 57 -0.15 11.32 -13.62
C SER A 57 0.34 10.59 -14.87
N ARG A 58 0.07 11.13 -16.07
CA ARG A 58 0.52 10.53 -17.34
C ARG A 58 2.03 10.47 -17.45
N ALA A 59 2.75 11.47 -16.95
CA ALA A 59 4.22 11.47 -16.97
C ALA A 59 4.85 10.46 -15.98
N CYS A 60 4.09 10.06 -14.95
CA CYS A 60 4.55 9.16 -13.88
C CYS A 60 4.06 7.72 -14.04
N ALA A 61 3.00 7.52 -14.83
CA ALA A 61 2.42 6.21 -15.06
C ALA A 61 3.49 5.24 -15.59
N PRO A 62 3.71 4.09 -14.93
CA PRO A 62 4.54 3.04 -15.51
C PRO A 62 3.86 2.48 -16.77
N PRO A 63 4.63 1.86 -17.68
CA PRO A 63 4.04 1.14 -18.80
C PRO A 63 3.07 0.07 -18.28
N MET A 64 2.05 -0.24 -19.07
CA MET A 64 1.13 -1.33 -18.73
C MET A 64 1.92 -2.63 -18.59
N GLN A 65 1.80 -3.27 -17.45
CA GLN A 65 2.43 -4.55 -17.15
C GLN A 65 1.37 -5.54 -16.70
N THR A 66 1.50 -6.78 -17.16
CA THR A 66 0.61 -7.86 -16.74
C THR A 66 0.97 -8.35 -15.34
N ALA A 67 0.00 -8.94 -14.64
CA ALA A 67 0.26 -9.56 -13.34
C ALA A 67 1.34 -10.66 -13.42
N TYR A 68 1.41 -11.37 -14.56
CA TYR A 68 2.42 -12.39 -14.81
C TYR A 68 3.82 -11.79 -14.91
N GLU A 69 4.01 -10.73 -15.70
CA GLU A 69 5.29 -10.03 -15.83
C GLU A 69 5.77 -9.48 -14.48
N ILE A 70 4.87 -8.89 -13.69
CA ILE A 70 5.21 -8.38 -12.36
C ILE A 70 5.69 -9.52 -11.45
N LYS A 71 5.04 -10.70 -11.50
CA LYS A 71 5.46 -11.88 -10.73
C LYS A 71 6.85 -12.36 -11.15
N THR A 72 7.07 -12.51 -12.46
CA THR A 72 8.35 -12.99 -13.01
C THR A 72 9.49 -12.00 -12.71
N GLN A 73 9.24 -10.69 -12.83
CA GLN A 73 10.22 -9.67 -12.50
C GLN A 73 10.59 -9.69 -11.01
N ARG A 74 9.62 -9.86 -10.11
CA ARG A 74 9.88 -9.98 -8.66
C ARG A 74 10.70 -11.22 -8.32
N SER A 75 10.53 -12.33 -9.03
CA SER A 75 11.35 -13.53 -8.82
C SER A 75 12.75 -13.43 -9.44
N ALA A 76 12.94 -12.58 -10.45
CA ALA A 76 14.22 -12.46 -11.18
C ALA A 76 15.18 -11.42 -10.55
N VAL A 77 14.68 -10.44 -9.79
CA VAL A 77 15.52 -9.44 -9.13
C VAL A 77 16.10 -10.03 -7.84
N PRO A 78 17.45 -10.06 -7.65
CA PRO A 78 18.10 -10.68 -6.50
C PRO A 78 17.95 -9.89 -5.18
N SER A 79 16.94 -9.03 -5.06
CA SER A 79 16.66 -8.32 -3.81
C SER A 79 16.04 -9.27 -2.78
N PRO A 80 16.39 -9.17 -1.48
CA PRO A 80 15.76 -9.98 -0.46
C PRO A 80 14.27 -9.63 -0.38
N ALA A 81 13.42 -10.56 -0.84
CA ALA A 81 11.96 -10.42 -0.74
C ALA A 81 11.49 -10.52 0.72
N PHE A 82 12.28 -11.19 1.58
CA PHE A 82 11.95 -11.47 2.96
C PHE A 82 13.16 -11.28 3.90
N LEU A 83 12.87 -10.90 5.14
CA LEU A 83 13.81 -10.84 6.26
C LEU A 83 13.49 -11.99 7.23
N SER A 84 14.45 -12.89 7.45
CA SER A 84 14.27 -14.00 8.40
C SER A 84 14.15 -13.48 9.84
N THR A 85 13.24 -14.08 10.59
CA THR A 85 12.96 -13.73 11.99
C THR A 85 13.78 -14.53 13.00
N THR A 86 14.74 -15.35 12.53
CA THR A 86 15.55 -16.30 13.32
C THR A 86 14.75 -17.41 14.02
N LEU A 87 13.42 -17.41 13.88
CA LEU A 87 12.50 -18.41 14.41
C LEU A 87 11.95 -19.23 13.24
N SER A 88 12.44 -20.45 13.05
CA SER A 88 12.13 -21.28 11.87
C SER A 88 10.63 -21.52 11.68
N ALA A 89 9.89 -21.82 12.75
CA ALA A 89 8.44 -22.04 12.68
C ALA A 89 7.67 -20.77 12.27
N LEU A 90 8.16 -19.59 12.66
CA LEU A 90 7.56 -18.32 12.26
C LEU A 90 7.90 -17.98 10.82
N ASP A 91 9.14 -18.23 10.40
CA ASP A 91 9.57 -18.02 9.01
C ASP A 91 8.82 -18.96 8.06
N GLU A 92 8.54 -20.20 8.45
CA GLU A 92 7.72 -21.13 7.67
C GLU A 92 6.27 -20.63 7.54
N ALA A 93 5.64 -20.20 8.63
CA ALA A 93 4.30 -19.62 8.60
C ALA A 93 4.22 -18.33 7.76
N LEU A 94 5.31 -17.57 7.68
CA LEU A 94 5.44 -16.36 6.86
C LEU A 94 5.99 -16.63 5.45
N HIS A 95 6.20 -17.89 5.06
CA HIS A 95 6.75 -18.31 3.77
C HIS A 95 8.12 -17.70 3.42
N GLY A 96 9.02 -17.63 4.40
CA GLY A 96 10.40 -17.16 4.25
C GLY A 96 10.78 -15.97 5.15
N GLY A 97 9.85 -15.46 5.96
CA GLY A 97 10.08 -14.37 6.91
C GLY A 97 9.24 -13.12 6.63
N VAL A 98 9.67 -11.96 7.14
CA VAL A 98 8.93 -10.69 7.01
C VAL A 98 9.15 -10.09 5.62
N ALA A 99 8.07 -9.83 4.88
CA ALA A 99 8.13 -9.29 3.53
C ALA A 99 8.69 -7.85 3.48
N CYS A 100 9.66 -7.61 2.60
CA CYS A 100 10.25 -6.29 2.39
C CYS A 100 9.30 -5.36 1.61
N GLY A 101 9.24 -4.08 2.01
CA GLY A 101 8.43 -3.06 1.32
C GLY A 101 6.95 -3.06 1.69
N SER A 102 6.55 -3.87 2.67
CA SER A 102 5.23 -3.84 3.32
C SER A 102 5.36 -3.61 4.82
N LEU A 103 4.31 -3.07 5.43
CA LEU A 103 4.20 -3.01 6.89
C LEU A 103 3.63 -4.33 7.39
N THR A 104 4.35 -5.00 8.30
CA THR A 104 3.88 -6.19 9.00
C THR A 104 3.59 -5.83 10.45
N GLU A 105 2.34 -5.98 10.87
CA GLU A 105 1.93 -5.72 12.25
C GLU A 105 2.07 -6.96 13.13
N ARG A 106 2.66 -6.78 14.32
CA ARG A 106 2.73 -7.80 15.37
C ARG A 106 1.94 -7.32 16.57
N TRP A 107 0.82 -7.99 16.84
CA TRP A 107 0.04 -7.78 18.04
C TRP A 107 0.54 -8.71 19.15
N LEU A 108 0.86 -8.15 20.30
CA LEU A 108 1.10 -8.90 21.54
C LEU A 108 -0.03 -8.58 22.50
N SER A 109 -0.68 -9.61 23.03
CA SER A 109 -1.50 -9.45 24.22
C SER A 109 -0.59 -9.35 25.43
N TRP A 110 -0.82 -8.34 26.28
CA TRP A 110 -0.13 -8.20 27.57
C TRP A 110 -0.30 -9.44 28.47
N ALA A 111 -1.36 -10.22 28.28
CA ALA A 111 -1.59 -11.47 28.99
C ALA A 111 -0.54 -12.58 28.71
N VAL A 112 0.17 -12.51 27.57
CA VAL A 112 1.21 -13.50 27.20
C VAL A 112 2.60 -13.11 27.72
N LEU A 113 2.83 -11.83 28.03
CA LEU A 113 4.10 -11.33 28.61
C LEU A 113 4.09 -11.32 30.14
N GLY A 114 3.21 -12.11 30.77
CA GLY A 114 3.21 -12.37 32.20
C GLY A 114 4.49 -13.08 32.63
N ARG A 115 5.59 -12.32 32.76
CA ARG A 115 6.73 -12.72 33.57
C ARG A 115 6.26 -12.68 35.01
N ASP A 116 6.17 -13.85 35.61
CA ASP A 116 6.11 -13.99 37.05
C ASP A 116 7.37 -13.34 37.63
N VAL A 117 7.24 -12.14 38.21
CA VAL A 117 8.25 -11.53 39.08
C VAL A 117 8.08 -12.11 40.48
N SER A 118 8.10 -13.44 40.57
CA SER A 118 8.28 -14.12 41.84
C SER A 118 9.07 -15.39 41.57
N GLY A 119 10.29 -15.43 42.10
CA GLY A 119 11.15 -16.59 42.00
C GLY A 119 10.60 -17.75 42.83
N GLN A 120 9.59 -18.44 42.31
CA GLN A 120 9.18 -19.75 42.82
C GLN A 120 9.07 -20.76 41.68
N VAL A 121 9.90 -21.79 41.78
CA VAL A 121 9.75 -23.05 41.04
C VAL A 121 8.46 -23.70 41.54
N GLY A 122 7.35 -23.37 40.88
CA GLY A 122 6.11 -24.12 40.97
C GLY A 122 6.07 -25.11 39.82
N THR A 123 6.14 -26.41 40.13
CA THR A 123 5.79 -27.48 39.19
C THR A 123 4.29 -27.41 38.87
N ALA A 124 3.90 -26.51 37.97
CA ALA A 124 2.57 -26.47 37.40
C ALA A 124 2.61 -27.25 36.08
N GLY A 125 1.85 -28.35 36.04
CA GLY A 125 1.86 -29.30 34.94
C GLY A 125 1.67 -28.63 33.58
N LEU A 126 2.47 -29.08 32.62
CA LEU A 126 2.25 -28.85 31.20
C LEU A 126 0.85 -29.39 30.85
N GLN A 127 -0.13 -28.50 30.74
CA GLN A 127 -1.33 -28.83 30.00
C GLN A 127 -1.00 -28.59 28.53
N GLU A 128 -0.73 -29.69 27.84
CA GLU A 128 -0.58 -29.74 26.40
C GLU A 128 -1.90 -29.24 25.78
N VAL A 129 -1.91 -28.02 25.26
CA VAL A 129 -3.02 -27.57 24.41
C VAL A 129 -2.83 -28.30 23.08
N VAL A 130 -3.45 -29.48 22.99
CA VAL A 130 -3.62 -30.20 21.72
C VAL A 130 -4.52 -29.33 20.84
N ILE A 131 -3.90 -28.51 19.99
CA ILE A 131 -4.59 -27.86 18.89
C ILE A 131 -4.91 -29.00 17.90
N PRO A 132 -6.20 -29.33 17.64
CA PRO A 132 -6.53 -30.39 16.72
C PRO A 132 -5.99 -30.04 15.33
N PRO A 133 -5.45 -31.02 14.57
CA PRO A 133 -5.00 -30.79 13.22
C PRO A 133 -6.21 -30.33 12.39
N GLN A 134 -6.15 -29.10 11.89
CA GLN A 134 -7.07 -28.64 10.85
C GLN A 134 -6.86 -29.58 9.65
N GLN A 135 -7.89 -30.38 9.37
CA GLN A 135 -7.89 -31.33 8.27
C GLN A 135 -7.61 -30.60 6.96
N PRO A 136 -6.89 -31.21 6.01
CA PRO A 136 -6.63 -30.60 4.72
C PRO A 136 -7.97 -30.44 3.99
N LEU A 137 -8.38 -29.20 3.73
CA LEU A 137 -9.45 -28.95 2.78
C LEU A 137 -9.00 -29.50 1.43
N SER A 138 -9.69 -30.58 1.04
CA SER A 138 -9.64 -31.22 -0.26
C SER A 138 -9.48 -30.21 -1.38
N THR A 139 -8.48 -30.45 -2.23
CA THR A 139 -8.44 -30.04 -3.63
C THR A 139 -9.84 -30.09 -4.24
N GLY A 140 -10.34 -28.94 -4.71
CA GLY A 140 -11.59 -28.85 -5.45
C GLY A 140 -12.39 -27.61 -5.10
N CYS A 141 -12.08 -26.49 -5.76
CA CYS A 141 -12.99 -25.45 -6.26
C CYS A 141 -12.25 -24.13 -6.44
N LEU A 142 -11.50 -24.06 -7.54
CA LEU A 142 -11.32 -22.81 -8.28
C LEU A 142 -12.71 -22.30 -8.66
N SER A 143 -13.19 -21.22 -8.04
CA SER A 143 -13.93 -20.13 -8.69
C SER A 143 -14.72 -19.29 -7.69
N LEU A 144 -14.62 -17.97 -7.89
CA LEU A 144 -15.48 -16.92 -7.35
C LEU A 144 -15.48 -16.72 -5.82
N LEU A 145 -14.76 -15.69 -5.38
CA LEU A 145 -15.46 -14.58 -4.71
C LEU A 145 -14.78 -13.26 -5.04
N MET A 146 -15.38 -12.57 -6.01
CA MET A 146 -15.07 -11.22 -6.43
C MET A 146 -15.16 -10.26 -5.24
N THR A 147 -14.11 -9.48 -5.04
CA THR A 147 -14.13 -8.28 -4.19
C THR A 147 -15.00 -7.21 -4.88
N ARG A 148 -16.30 -7.20 -4.59
CA ARG A 148 -17.15 -6.02 -4.87
C ARG A 148 -16.81 -4.93 -3.85
N ARG A 149 -15.89 -4.03 -4.17
CA ARG A 149 -15.93 -2.66 -3.65
C ARG A 149 -16.83 -1.84 -4.56
N LEU A 150 -18.01 -1.49 -4.08
CA LEU A 150 -18.82 -0.43 -4.69
C LEU A 150 -18.02 0.87 -4.65
N VAL A 151 -17.69 1.39 -5.83
CA VAL A 151 -17.32 2.80 -6.01
C VAL A 151 -18.62 3.58 -6.23
N PRO A 152 -18.90 4.65 -5.47
CA PRO A 152 -20.04 5.50 -5.78
C PRO A 152 -19.83 6.22 -7.12
N ARG A 153 -20.76 6.05 -8.05
CA ARG A 153 -20.85 6.87 -9.27
C ARG A 153 -21.27 8.28 -8.86
N VAL A 154 -20.44 9.25 -9.18
CA VAL A 154 -20.85 10.66 -9.30
C VAL A 154 -21.68 10.77 -10.58
N SER A 155 -22.94 11.21 -10.43
CA SER A 155 -23.85 11.49 -11.54
C SER A 155 -23.61 12.92 -12.02
N ASP A 156 -23.39 13.09 -13.32
CA ASP A 156 -23.33 14.40 -13.97
C ASP A 156 -24.70 15.13 -13.91
N PRO A 157 -24.73 16.47 -13.82
CA PRO A 157 -25.96 17.25 -13.89
C PRO A 157 -26.52 17.24 -15.31
N LYS A 158 -27.83 16.93 -15.43
CA LYS A 158 -28.57 16.97 -16.69
C LYS A 158 -28.73 18.43 -17.16
N GLU A 159 -28.25 18.66 -18.36
CA GLU A 159 -28.48 19.87 -19.16
C GLU A 159 -29.99 20.07 -19.41
N GLY A 160 -30.49 21.25 -19.07
CA GLY A 160 -31.86 21.67 -19.31
C GLY A 160 -32.08 21.96 -20.79
N LYS A 161 -33.03 21.25 -21.39
CA LYS A 161 -33.53 21.53 -22.73
C LYS A 161 -34.63 22.59 -22.62
N MET A 162 -34.32 23.82 -23.02
CA MET A 162 -35.31 24.87 -23.28
C MET A 162 -36.07 24.53 -24.57
N ILE A 163 -37.39 24.50 -24.48
CA ILE A 163 -38.32 24.79 -25.57
C ILE A 163 -39.28 25.84 -25.02
#